data_AF-A0A7S0CA02-F1
#
_entry.id   AF-A0A7S0CA02-F1
#
_cell.length_a   1.000
_cell.length_b   1.000
_cell.length_c   1.000
_cell.angle_alpha   90.00
_cell.angle_beta   90.00
_cell.angle_gamma   90.00
#
_symmetry.space_group_name_H-M   'P 1'
#
loop_
_entity.id
_entity.type
_entity.pdbx_description
1 polymer ?
#
loop_
_entity_poly.entity_id
_entity_poly.type
_entity_poly.pdbx_seq_one_letter_code
_entity_poly.pdbx_strand_id
1 'polypeptide(L)'
;VDLERNDGNGGSVGCGRGGGFGGGMGQLPHVATTYGAILSLVILSTGPISHQITLYLNRIRPKLYTWFLSLRTRLPHVGNGHTYSRSNGVNAGMDDTDDYNGAVGYRVHHDGEIDVRSSYLILSVAKLLNILTVELTRG
;
A
#
# COMPACT_ATOMS: atom_id res chain seq x y z
N VAL A 1 11.61 -21.51 3.97
CA VAL A 1 11.81 -21.03 5.35
C VAL A 1 10.60 -20.21 5.70
N ASP A 2 9.92 -20.64 6.76
CA ASP A 2 8.49 -20.59 6.94
C ASP A 2 7.90 -19.19 7.17
N LEU A 3 6.74 -18.95 6.56
CA LEU A 3 5.86 -17.81 6.85
C LEU A 3 4.96 -18.20 8.02
N GLU A 4 5.47 -18.13 9.24
CA GLU A 4 4.61 -18.22 10.42
C GLU A 4 3.83 -16.92 10.62
N ARG A 5 2.51 -17.05 10.50
CA ARG A 5 1.52 -16.13 11.04
C ARG A 5 1.60 -16.19 12.56
N ASN A 6 1.81 -15.05 13.21
CA ASN A 6 1.53 -14.88 14.63
C ASN A 6 0.80 -13.55 14.84
N ASP A 7 -0.53 -13.60 14.74
CA ASP A 7 -1.42 -12.49 15.05
C ASP A 7 -1.92 -12.64 16.49
N GLY A 8 -1.19 -12.04 17.42
CA GLY A 8 -1.57 -11.89 18.82
C GLY A 8 -1.89 -10.44 19.18
N ASN A 9 -3.18 -10.12 19.18
CA ASN A 9 -3.88 -9.18 20.08
C ASN A 9 -3.44 -7.70 20.21
N GLY A 10 -4.37 -6.79 19.87
CA GLY A 10 -4.73 -5.67 20.75
C GLY A 10 -3.95 -4.35 20.67
N GLY A 11 -4.41 -3.44 19.81
CA GLY A 11 -4.50 -2.00 20.12
C GLY A 11 -3.22 -1.20 20.38
N SER A 12 -2.64 -0.64 19.32
CA SER A 12 -2.23 0.78 19.26
C SER A 12 -1.69 1.11 17.88
N VAL A 13 -2.26 2.15 17.29
CA VAL A 13 -1.72 2.90 16.15
C VAL A 13 -0.30 3.35 16.47
N GLY A 14 0.70 2.72 15.84
CA GLY A 14 2.11 3.03 16.02
C GLY A 14 2.92 2.46 14.88
N CYS A 15 3.97 3.18 14.47
CA CYS A 15 4.84 3.03 13.31
C CYS A 15 5.62 1.68 13.15
N GLY A 16 4.99 0.52 13.39
CA GLY A 16 5.66 -0.77 13.53
C GLY A 16 5.63 -1.74 12.32
N ARG A 17 4.83 -1.50 11.27
CA ARG A 17 4.86 -2.33 10.04
C ARG A 17 5.51 -1.54 8.91
N GLY A 18 6.83 -1.42 8.96
CA GLY A 18 7.61 -0.59 8.05
C GLY A 18 7.39 -0.91 6.57
N GLY A 19 7.29 0.14 5.76
CA GLY A 19 7.11 0.12 4.30
C GLY A 19 6.87 1.54 3.78
N GLY A 20 7.23 1.80 2.52
CA GLY A 20 7.13 3.13 1.90
C GLY A 20 8.26 4.09 2.28
N PHE A 21 8.32 5.21 1.59
CA PHE A 21 9.29 6.29 1.83
C PHE A 21 8.54 7.58 2.20
N GLY A 22 9.02 8.30 3.20
CA GLY A 22 8.56 9.66 3.52
C GLY A 22 9.30 10.73 2.71
N GLY A 23 8.87 11.98 2.81
CA GLY A 23 9.49 13.12 2.10
C GLY A 23 10.82 13.58 2.72
N GLY A 24 11.13 13.15 3.93
CA GLY A 24 12.33 13.48 4.66
C GLY A 24 12.57 12.55 5.84
N MET A 25 13.72 12.70 6.51
CA MET A 25 14.10 11.85 7.64
C MET A 25 13.05 11.93 8.75
N GLY A 26 12.52 10.76 9.15
CA GLY A 26 11.49 10.64 10.19
C GLY A 26 10.06 11.00 9.76
N GLN A 27 9.85 11.41 8.50
CA GLN A 27 8.50 11.68 8.01
C GLN A 27 7.73 10.38 7.73
N LEU A 28 6.40 10.46 7.86
CA LEU A 28 5.51 9.35 7.55
C LEU A 28 5.64 8.92 6.08
N PRO A 29 5.55 7.61 5.78
CA PRO A 29 5.59 7.13 4.42
C PRO A 29 4.36 7.59 3.65
N HIS A 30 4.56 8.05 2.41
CA HIS A 30 3.51 8.58 1.54
C HIS A 30 3.68 8.00 0.13
N VAL A 31 2.58 7.72 -0.58
CA VAL A 31 2.61 7.07 -1.91
C VAL A 31 3.38 7.89 -2.95
N ALA A 32 3.17 9.21 -2.98
CA ALA A 32 3.91 10.13 -3.88
C ALA A 32 5.43 10.11 -3.66
N THR A 33 5.88 10.22 -2.42
CA THR A 33 7.32 10.17 -2.08
C THR A 33 7.90 8.78 -2.30
N THR A 34 7.11 7.74 -2.06
CA THR A 34 7.47 6.35 -2.38
C THR A 34 7.68 6.16 -3.88
N TYR A 35 6.77 6.65 -4.71
CA TYR A 35 6.90 6.59 -6.16
C TYR A 35 8.15 7.32 -6.64
N GLY A 36 8.39 8.54 -6.16
CA GLY A 36 9.59 9.31 -6.51
C GLY A 36 10.89 8.60 -6.12
N ALA A 37 10.93 8.01 -4.92
CA ALA A 37 12.10 7.26 -4.44
C ALA A 37 12.36 6.00 -5.28
N ILE A 38 11.33 5.20 -5.55
CA ILE A 38 11.46 3.99 -6.37
C ILE A 38 11.84 4.34 -7.82
N LEU A 39 11.21 5.36 -8.41
CA LEU A 39 11.52 5.78 -9.78
C LEU A 39 12.98 6.22 -9.89
N SER A 40 13.49 6.96 -8.90
CA SER A 40 14.89 7.38 -8.85
C SER A 40 15.84 6.18 -8.77
N LEU A 41 15.53 5.18 -7.92
CA LEU A 41 16.31 3.95 -7.81
C LEU A 41 16.31 3.14 -9.11
N VAL A 42 15.15 3.01 -9.77
CA VAL A 42 15.02 2.30 -11.05
C VAL A 42 15.81 3.01 -12.16
N ILE A 43 15.80 4.35 -12.21
CA ILE A 43 16.61 5.09 -13.19
C ILE A 43 18.11 4.82 -12.96
N LEU A 44 18.55 4.83 -11.70
CA LEU A 44 19.93 4.56 -11.32
C LEU A 44 20.34 3.09 -11.50
N SER A 45 19.39 2.16 -11.68
CA SER A 45 19.68 0.73 -11.81
C SER A 45 20.28 0.33 -13.16
N THR A 46 20.74 1.30 -13.97
CA THR A 46 21.35 1.08 -15.29
C THR A 46 22.88 1.26 -15.29
N GLY A 47 23.47 1.70 -14.17
CA GLY A 47 24.91 1.99 -14.05
C GLY A 47 25.76 0.91 -13.38
N PRO A 48 27.02 1.24 -13.04
CA PRO A 48 27.95 0.33 -12.34
C PRO A 48 27.43 -0.19 -10.99
N ILE A 49 26.52 0.55 -10.36
CA ILE A 49 25.91 0.23 -9.05
C ILE A 49 24.58 -0.53 -9.17
N SER A 50 24.16 -0.89 -10.39
CA SER A 50 22.89 -1.56 -10.68
C SER A 50 22.63 -2.80 -9.83
N HIS A 51 23.66 -3.61 -9.59
CA HIS A 51 23.57 -4.81 -8.77
C HIS A 51 23.13 -4.50 -7.34
N GLN A 52 23.77 -3.50 -6.70
CA GLN A 52 23.47 -3.12 -5.32
C GLN A 52 22.06 -2.54 -5.19
N ILE A 53 21.64 -1.73 -6.16
CA ILE A 53 20.28 -1.18 -6.21
C ILE A 53 19.26 -2.30 -6.37
N THR A 54 19.51 -3.26 -7.27
CA THR A 54 18.59 -4.38 -7.50
C THR A 54 18.43 -5.23 -6.24
N LEU A 55 19.52 -5.53 -5.52
CA LEU A 55 19.47 -6.22 -4.24
C LEU A 55 18.67 -5.43 -3.19
N TYR A 56 18.88 -4.13 -3.12
CA TYR A 56 18.14 -3.26 -2.21
C TYR A 56 16.64 -3.23 -2.53
N LEU A 57 16.28 -3.04 -3.81
CA LEU A 57 14.90 -3.09 -4.28
C LEU A 57 14.26 -4.43 -3.92
N ASN A 58 14.97 -5.55 -4.15
CA ASN A 58 14.47 -6.88 -3.80
C ASN A 58 14.18 -7.05 -2.31
N ARG A 59 15.02 -6.46 -1.44
CA ARG A 59 14.85 -6.50 0.02
C ARG A 59 13.63 -5.71 0.50
N ILE A 60 13.27 -4.59 -0.14
CA ILE A 60 12.16 -3.73 0.30
C ILE A 60 10.79 -4.16 -0.24
N ARG A 61 10.74 -4.91 -1.35
CA ARG A 61 9.51 -5.43 -1.98
C ARG A 61 8.46 -6.00 -1.01
N PRO A 62 8.78 -6.96 -0.13
CA PRO A 62 7.74 -7.57 0.71
C PRO A 62 7.12 -6.57 1.67
N LYS A 63 7.93 -5.68 2.25
CA LYS A 63 7.46 -4.61 3.15
C LYS A 63 6.60 -3.59 2.41
N LEU A 64 6.99 -3.25 1.19
CA LEU A 64 6.23 -2.33 0.34
C LEU A 64 4.89 -2.91 -0.08
N TYR A 65 4.85 -4.20 -0.44
CA TYR A 65 3.62 -4.92 -0.76
C TYR A 65 2.64 -4.92 0.41
N THR A 66 3.11 -5.29 1.61
CA THR A 66 2.25 -5.30 2.81
C THR A 66 1.74 -3.91 3.17
N TRP A 67 2.56 -2.88 2.93
CA TRP A 67 2.15 -1.50 3.14
C TRP A 67 1.13 -1.02 2.10
N PHE A 68 1.30 -1.34 0.82
CA PHE A 68 0.30 -1.03 -0.20
C PHE A 68 -1.05 -1.68 0.09
N LEU A 69 -1.07 -2.93 0.55
CA LEU A 69 -2.30 -3.57 0.97
C LEU A 69 -2.94 -2.90 2.18
N SER A 70 -2.15 -2.38 3.13
CA SER A 70 -2.69 -1.68 4.30
C SER A 70 -3.32 -0.32 3.95
N LEU A 71 -2.96 0.27 2.81
CA LEU A 71 -3.55 1.51 2.30
C LEU A 71 -4.88 1.29 1.56
N ARG A 72 -5.22 0.04 1.20
CA ARG A 72 -6.50 -0.28 0.56
C ARG A 72 -7.64 -0.05 1.55
N THR A 73 -8.65 0.71 1.13
CA THR A 73 -9.82 1.04 1.94
C THR A 73 -11.11 0.81 1.14
N ARG A 74 -12.14 0.30 1.82
CA ARG A 74 -13.50 0.31 1.28
C ARG A 74 -14.09 1.70 1.46
N LEU A 75 -14.58 2.29 0.38
CA LEU A 75 -15.28 3.56 0.40
C LEU A 75 -16.71 3.34 0.93
N PRO A 76 -17.20 4.26 1.78
CA PRO A 76 -18.59 4.21 2.21
C PRO A 76 -19.51 4.37 1.00
N HIS A 77 -20.62 3.62 0.97
CA HIS A 77 -21.63 3.81 -0.06
C HIS A 77 -22.22 5.21 0.06
N VAL A 78 -22.23 5.93 -1.05
CA VAL A 78 -23.02 7.15 -1.16
C VAL A 78 -24.47 6.73 -1.44
N GLY A 79 -25.14 6.19 -0.43
CA GLY A 79 -26.60 6.19 -0.41
C GLY A 79 -27.09 7.63 -0.20
N ASN A 80 -28.19 8.00 -0.84
CA ASN A 80 -28.80 9.33 -0.73
C ASN A 80 -28.96 9.77 0.73
N GLY A 81 -28.01 10.59 1.22
CA GLY A 81 -28.08 11.29 2.51
C GLY A 81 -27.83 10.42 3.74
N HIS A 82 -26.80 10.79 4.51
CA HIS A 82 -26.52 10.45 5.90
C HIS A 82 -25.56 9.28 6.25
N THR A 83 -24.52 9.71 6.98
CA THR A 83 -23.61 9.02 7.90
C THR A 83 -22.35 8.33 7.35
N TYR A 84 -21.22 9.00 7.62
CA TYR A 84 -19.95 8.35 7.98
C TYR A 84 -20.13 7.65 9.34
N SER A 85 -19.97 6.33 9.36
CA SER A 85 -19.70 5.59 10.61
C SER A 85 -18.51 4.66 10.39
N ARG A 86 -17.40 5.07 10.99
CA ARG A 86 -16.17 4.32 11.19
C ARG A 86 -16.47 3.08 12.02
N SER A 87 -16.25 1.89 11.45
CA SER A 87 -15.96 0.70 12.24
C SER A 87 -14.55 0.21 11.93
N ASN A 88 -13.70 0.32 12.95
CA ASN A 88 -12.40 -0.33 13.01
C ASN A 88 -12.59 -1.84 12.86
N GLY A 89 -11.74 -2.45 12.03
CA GLY A 89 -11.33 -3.84 12.20
C GLY A 89 -12.41 -4.90 11.98
N VAL A 90 -12.60 -5.30 10.73
CA VAL A 90 -12.90 -6.70 10.41
C VAL A 90 -12.16 -7.06 9.13
N ASN A 91 -11.48 -8.21 9.16
CA ASN A 91 -10.97 -8.87 7.97
C ASN A 91 -12.17 -9.10 7.05
N ALA A 92 -12.34 -8.22 6.07
CA ALA A 92 -13.32 -8.45 5.02
C ALA A 92 -12.79 -9.65 4.24
N GLY A 93 -13.29 -10.82 4.61
CA GLY A 93 -13.15 -12.03 3.83
C GLY A 93 -13.38 -11.68 2.37
N MET A 94 -12.44 -12.12 1.55
CA MET A 94 -12.56 -12.11 0.11
C MET A 94 -13.67 -13.11 -0.23
N ASP A 95 -14.92 -12.67 -0.09
CA ASP A 95 -16.07 -13.35 -0.64
C ASP A 95 -16.16 -12.95 -2.11
N ASP A 96 -16.04 -13.93 -3.00
CA ASP A 96 -16.05 -13.79 -4.46
C ASP A 96 -17.46 -13.51 -5.01
N THR A 97 -18.42 -13.07 -4.17
CA THR A 97 -19.73 -12.63 -4.64
C THR A 97 -19.66 -11.19 -5.14
N ASP A 98 -19.79 -11.04 -6.45
CA ASP A 98 -19.89 -9.83 -7.27
C ASP A 98 -21.05 -8.89 -6.86
N ASP A 99 -21.05 -8.37 -5.64
CA ASP A 99 -21.83 -7.19 -5.31
C ASP A 99 -20.92 -5.95 -5.46
N TYR A 100 -21.07 -5.24 -6.58
CA TYR A 100 -20.46 -3.92 -6.82
C TYR A 100 -21.01 -2.83 -5.86
N ASN A 101 -21.69 -3.21 -4.77
CA ASN A 101 -21.95 -2.39 -3.59
C ASN A 101 -20.66 -2.22 -2.77
N GLY A 102 -19.70 -1.44 -3.26
CA GLY A 102 -18.57 -1.01 -2.44
C GLY A 102 -17.39 -0.59 -3.27
N ALA A 103 -17.36 0.69 -3.65
CA ALA A 103 -16.15 1.26 -4.24
C ALA A 103 -14.96 1.06 -3.29
N VAL A 104 -13.82 0.70 -3.84
CA VAL A 104 -12.56 0.51 -3.13
C VAL A 104 -11.56 1.52 -3.66
N GLY A 105 -10.67 1.99 -2.80
CA GLY A 105 -9.68 2.99 -3.16
C GLY A 105 -8.46 2.92 -2.25
N TYR A 106 -7.36 3.52 -2.70
CA TYR A 106 -6.14 3.61 -1.93
C TYR A 106 -5.99 4.96 -1.22
N ARG A 107 -5.60 4.91 0.05
CA ARG A 107 -5.15 6.11 0.77
C ARG A 107 -3.73 6.48 0.37
N VAL A 108 -3.40 7.77 0.42
CA VAL A 108 -2.02 8.23 0.17
C VAL A 108 -1.03 7.85 1.27
N HIS A 109 -1.54 7.68 2.49
CA HIS A 109 -0.88 7.18 3.69
C HIS A 109 -1.96 6.82 4.72
N HIS A 110 -1.60 6.25 5.88
CA HIS A 110 -2.58 6.00 6.95
C HIS A 110 -3.25 7.31 7.37
N ASP A 111 -4.58 7.30 7.46
CA ASP A 111 -5.44 8.48 7.72
C ASP A 111 -5.37 9.61 6.66
N GLY A 112 -4.67 9.39 5.54
CA GLY A 112 -4.64 10.31 4.40
C GLY A 112 -5.87 10.24 3.51
N GLU A 113 -5.95 11.15 2.54
CA GLU A 113 -7.01 11.20 1.55
C GLU A 113 -7.01 9.96 0.64
N ILE A 114 -8.17 9.73 0.02
CA ILE A 114 -8.35 8.73 -1.03
C ILE A 114 -8.64 9.49 -2.31
N ASP A 115 -7.75 9.34 -3.27
CA ASP A 115 -7.91 9.90 -4.60
C ASP A 115 -7.14 9.07 -5.63
N VAL A 116 -7.37 9.36 -6.91
CA VAL A 116 -6.83 8.60 -8.04
C VAL A 116 -5.29 8.55 -8.07
N ARG A 117 -4.61 9.52 -7.44
CA ARG A 117 -3.15 9.55 -7.33
C ARG A 117 -2.63 8.32 -6.60
N SER A 118 -3.24 7.94 -5.49
CA SER A 118 -2.84 6.75 -4.76
C SER A 118 -2.89 5.50 -5.64
N SER A 119 -3.99 5.31 -6.39
CA SER A 119 -4.16 4.14 -7.24
C SER A 119 -3.10 4.08 -8.33
N TYR A 120 -2.89 5.14 -9.12
CA TYR A 120 -1.89 5.07 -10.19
C TYR A 120 -0.46 4.99 -9.66
N LEU A 121 -0.15 5.62 -8.52
CA LEU A 121 1.21 5.58 -7.93
C LEU A 121 1.54 4.17 -7.39
N ILE A 122 0.61 3.56 -6.66
CA ILE A 122 0.79 2.21 -6.12
C ILE A 122 0.91 1.18 -7.25
N LEU A 123 0.00 1.21 -8.23
CA LEU A 123 0.01 0.25 -9.34
C LEU A 123 1.28 0.39 -10.19
N SER A 124 1.74 1.63 -10.43
CA SER A 124 2.99 1.88 -11.15
C SER A 124 4.19 1.30 -10.41
N VAL A 125 4.34 1.58 -9.11
CA VAL A 125 5.44 1.03 -8.30
C VAL A 125 5.36 -0.49 -8.22
N ALA A 126 4.15 -1.04 -8.02
CA ALA A 126 3.95 -2.47 -7.95
C ALA A 126 4.35 -3.17 -9.26
N LYS A 127 4.05 -2.55 -10.41
CA LYS A 127 4.48 -3.06 -11.72
C LYS A 127 5.98 -2.96 -11.92
N LEU A 128 6.58 -1.81 -11.62
CA LEU A 128 8.04 -1.59 -11.73
C LEU A 128 8.82 -2.59 -10.89
N LEU A 129 8.34 -2.86 -9.68
CA LEU A 129 8.95 -3.82 -8.77
C LEU A 129 8.39 -5.22 -8.93
N ASN A 130 7.66 -5.56 -10.00
CA ASN A 130 7.11 -6.90 -10.23
C ASN A 130 6.41 -7.55 -9.00
N ILE A 131 5.72 -6.76 -8.18
CA ILE A 131 4.92 -7.20 -7.03
C ILE A 131 3.42 -6.94 -7.26
N LEU A 132 3.02 -6.64 -8.49
CA LEU A 132 1.63 -6.43 -8.87
C LEU A 132 0.86 -7.75 -8.80
N THR A 133 -0.16 -7.81 -7.94
CA THR A 133 -1.05 -8.96 -7.76
C THR A 133 -2.48 -8.57 -8.10
N VAL A 134 -3.34 -9.56 -8.37
CA VAL A 134 -4.79 -9.33 -8.56
C VAL A 134 -5.40 -8.59 -7.37
N GLU A 135 -4.92 -8.88 -6.17
CA GLU A 135 -5.37 -8.21 -4.96
C GLU A 135 -5.07 -6.69 -4.98
N LEU A 136 -3.90 -6.30 -5.47
CA LEU A 136 -3.53 -4.89 -5.64
C LEU A 136 -4.28 -4.20 -6.79
N THR A 137 -4.80 -4.95 -7.77
CA THR A 137 -5.59 -4.35 -8.86
C THR A 137 -7.05 -4.10 -8.49
N ARG A 138 -7.51 -4.61 -7.34
CA ARG A 138 -8.87 -4.43 -6.82
C ARG A 138 -8.97 -3.21 -5.89
N GLY A 139 -8.44 -2.05 -6.29
CA GLY A 139 -8.46 -0.82 -5.49
C GLY A 139 -8.23 0.43 -6.33
#